data_AF-A0A4Q3YRJ1-F1
#
_entry.id   AF-A0A4Q3YRJ1-F1
#
_cell.length_a   1.000
_cell.length_b   1.000
_cell.length_c   1.000
_cell.angle_alpha   90.00
_cell.angle_beta   90.00
_cell.angle_gamma   90.00
#
_symmetry.space_group_name_H-M   'P 1'
#
loop_
_entity.id
_entity.type
_entity.pdbx_description
1 polymer ?
#
loop_
_entity_poly.entity_id
_entity_poly.type
_entity_poly.pdbx_seq_one_letter_code
_entity_poly.pdbx_strand_id
1 'polypeptide(L)'
;MLNHRVIRLVLVFLSLLLPLQLARAQDTIDIPAKIAAMGEANLKELTQIVTDLASTGDNSVVPVLTALADGNLYLDETSGRVVVQTGSAITDPLTGEAIDLGAEADLSRIRVNNGLRRDISAALAGMTLMRDNPRTRLTAAQGFLASPDPANLPLLDEAIAAETDATVLSAMQTARAVTVLSSEDASIEDKNAAVPQIVSGAGRGSITILTSALASAPDEVKPTIQAAISGLEQGRAVWAALQNVWFGVSLGSVLLLAAIGLAITFGVMGVINMAHGEMVMLGAYTTFLTQLVI
;
A
#
# COMPACT_ATOMS: atom_id res chain seq x y z
N MET A 1 -19.22 -70.15 10.16
CA MET A 1 -20.17 -69.31 9.40
C MET A 1 -20.31 -67.86 9.90
N LEU A 2 -19.77 -67.49 11.06
CA LEU A 2 -19.86 -66.12 11.60
C LEU A 2 -18.88 -65.12 10.95
N ASN A 3 -17.69 -65.58 10.52
CA ASN A 3 -16.60 -64.69 10.07
C ASN A 3 -16.89 -63.99 8.72
N HIS A 4 -17.60 -64.64 7.80
CA HIS A 4 -17.93 -64.01 6.50
C HIS A 4 -19.02 -62.94 6.60
N ARG A 5 -19.88 -63.01 7.62
CA ARG A 5 -20.92 -62.01 7.85
C ARG A 5 -20.34 -60.71 8.41
N VAL A 6 -19.36 -60.82 9.31
CA VAL A 6 -18.65 -59.65 9.87
C VAL A 6 -17.82 -58.96 8.80
N ILE A 7 -17.12 -59.71 7.95
CA ILE A 7 -16.32 -59.14 6.83
C ILE A 7 -17.22 -58.41 5.82
N ARG A 8 -18.41 -58.96 5.50
CA ARG A 8 -19.37 -58.26 4.63
C ARG A 8 -19.93 -56.99 5.27
N LEU A 9 -20.16 -56.99 6.58
CA LEU A 9 -20.64 -55.82 7.31
C LEU A 9 -19.58 -54.71 7.37
N VAL A 10 -18.31 -55.07 7.56
CA VAL A 10 -17.18 -54.11 7.55
C VAL A 10 -16.95 -53.54 6.14
N LEU A 11 -17.08 -54.34 5.08
CA LEU A 11 -16.95 -53.85 3.70
C LEU A 11 -18.10 -52.93 3.27
N VAL A 12 -19.32 -53.15 3.77
CA VAL A 12 -20.47 -52.24 3.54
C VAL A 12 -20.34 -50.95 4.36
N PHE A 13 -19.72 -50.99 5.54
CA PHE A 13 -19.47 -49.79 6.35
C PHE A 13 -18.30 -48.95 5.81
N LEU A 14 -17.29 -49.60 5.20
CA LEU A 14 -16.15 -48.91 4.60
C LEU A 14 -16.48 -48.23 3.27
N SER A 15 -17.49 -48.71 2.53
CA SER A 15 -17.98 -48.04 1.32
C SER A 15 -18.92 -46.85 1.61
N LEU A 16 -19.43 -46.72 2.83
CA LEU A 16 -20.24 -45.57 3.25
C LEU A 16 -19.42 -44.37 3.79
N LEU A 17 -18.10 -44.54 3.92
CA LEU A 17 -17.16 -43.51 4.39
C LEU A 17 -16.40 -42.81 3.25
N LEU A 18 -16.74 -43.08 1.99
CA LEU A 18 -16.32 -42.20 0.90
C LEU A 18 -17.16 -40.91 1.02
N PRO A 19 -16.55 -39.74 1.29
CA PRO A 19 -17.27 -38.51 1.06
C PRO A 19 -17.62 -38.50 -0.43
N LEU A 20 -18.92 -38.59 -0.72
CA LEU A 20 -19.48 -38.11 -1.96
C LEU A 20 -19.13 -36.62 -2.00
N GLN A 21 -17.97 -36.29 -2.55
CA GLN A 21 -17.73 -34.97 -3.08
C GLN A 21 -18.73 -34.84 -4.22
N LEU A 22 -19.95 -34.40 -3.89
CA LEU A 22 -20.72 -33.61 -4.82
C LEU A 22 -19.80 -32.44 -5.15
N ALA A 23 -19.05 -32.57 -6.24
CA ALA A 23 -18.59 -31.45 -7.00
C ALA A 23 -19.84 -30.61 -7.26
N ARG A 24 -20.03 -29.55 -6.45
CA ARG A 24 -20.85 -28.45 -6.89
C ARG A 24 -20.20 -28.01 -8.19
N ALA A 25 -20.91 -28.20 -9.29
CA ALA A 25 -20.71 -27.36 -10.45
C ALA A 25 -20.98 -25.94 -9.94
N GLN A 26 -19.93 -25.27 -9.46
CA GLN A 26 -19.84 -23.83 -9.57
C GLN A 26 -19.98 -23.57 -11.06
N ASP A 27 -20.86 -22.64 -11.44
CA ASP A 27 -20.78 -21.99 -12.74
C ASP A 27 -19.40 -21.31 -12.80
N THR A 28 -18.35 -22.09 -13.09
CA THR A 28 -16.99 -21.60 -13.20
C THR A 28 -16.97 -20.77 -14.46
N ILE A 29 -16.90 -19.46 -14.28
CA ILE A 29 -16.64 -18.53 -15.36
C ILE A 29 -15.38 -19.03 -16.09
N ASP A 30 -15.55 -19.43 -17.35
CA ASP A 30 -14.45 -19.89 -18.20
C ASP A 30 -13.59 -18.68 -18.57
N ILE A 31 -12.49 -18.51 -17.82
CA ILE A 31 -11.56 -17.39 -17.95
C ILE A 31 -11.00 -17.29 -19.38
N PRO A 32 -10.43 -18.38 -19.98
CA PRO A 32 -10.02 -18.36 -21.38
C PRO A 32 -11.11 -17.90 -22.34
N ALA A 33 -12.35 -18.38 -22.19
CA ALA A 33 -13.45 -17.99 -23.06
C ALA A 33 -13.84 -16.50 -22.90
N LYS A 34 -13.83 -15.98 -21.66
CA LYS A 34 -14.09 -14.56 -21.38
C LYS A 34 -13.02 -13.65 -21.98
N ILE A 35 -11.75 -14.07 -21.96
CA ILE A 35 -10.64 -13.31 -22.54
C ILE A 35 -10.74 -13.31 -24.06
N ALA A 36 -11.02 -14.46 -24.68
CA ALA A 36 -11.25 -14.53 -26.12
C ALA A 36 -12.40 -13.60 -26.56
N ALA A 37 -13.49 -13.56 -25.78
CA ALA A 37 -14.64 -12.70 -26.04
C ALA A 37 -14.31 -11.20 -25.98
N MET A 38 -13.21 -10.77 -25.34
CA MET A 38 -12.80 -9.35 -25.32
C MET A 38 -12.45 -8.81 -26.70
N GLY A 39 -11.99 -9.66 -27.63
CA GLY A 39 -11.55 -9.22 -28.95
C GLY A 39 -12.66 -8.59 -29.78
N GLU A 40 -13.87 -9.15 -29.69
CA GLU A 40 -15.03 -8.72 -30.48
C GLU A 40 -16.04 -7.90 -29.65
N ALA A 41 -15.84 -7.79 -28.34
CA ALA A 41 -16.76 -7.15 -27.42
C ALA A 41 -16.84 -5.62 -27.61
N ASN A 42 -18.05 -5.07 -27.53
CA ASN A 42 -18.24 -3.63 -27.42
C ASN A 42 -17.93 -3.13 -25.99
N LEU A 43 -17.87 -1.81 -25.76
CA LEU A 43 -17.50 -1.24 -24.45
C LEU A 43 -18.40 -1.71 -23.30
N LYS A 44 -19.70 -1.92 -23.55
CA LYS A 44 -20.64 -2.41 -22.51
C LYS A 44 -20.35 -3.87 -22.16
N GLU A 45 -20.10 -4.69 -23.17
CA GLU A 45 -19.71 -6.10 -23.01
C GLU A 45 -18.35 -6.23 -22.34
N LEU A 46 -17.37 -5.42 -22.73
CA LEU A 46 -16.05 -5.37 -22.08
C LEU A 46 -16.18 -5.02 -20.59
N THR A 47 -17.05 -4.07 -20.24
CA THR A 47 -17.31 -3.73 -18.83
C THR A 47 -17.86 -4.94 -18.06
N GLN A 48 -18.79 -5.68 -18.65
CA GLN A 48 -19.33 -6.90 -18.05
C GLN A 48 -18.27 -8.00 -17.93
N ILE A 49 -17.47 -8.22 -18.98
CA ILE A 49 -16.38 -9.21 -18.97
C ILE A 49 -15.38 -8.88 -17.87
N VAL A 50 -14.96 -7.62 -17.72
CA VAL A 50 -14.07 -7.17 -16.64
C VAL A 50 -14.69 -7.45 -15.27
N THR A 51 -15.99 -7.19 -15.09
CA THR A 51 -16.69 -7.45 -13.82
C THR A 51 -16.75 -8.94 -13.50
N ASP A 52 -17.10 -9.77 -14.50
CA ASP A 52 -17.15 -11.23 -14.37
C ASP A 52 -15.77 -11.79 -14.00
N LEU A 53 -14.73 -11.35 -14.70
CA LEU A 53 -13.35 -11.74 -14.50
C LEU A 53 -12.77 -11.28 -13.14
N ALA A 54 -13.19 -10.10 -12.68
CA ALA A 54 -12.83 -9.64 -11.34
C ALA A 54 -13.52 -10.46 -10.25
N SER A 55 -14.78 -10.86 -10.47
CA SER A 55 -15.56 -11.66 -9.52
C SER A 55 -15.02 -13.08 -9.32
N THR A 56 -14.26 -13.61 -10.29
CA THR A 56 -13.56 -14.90 -10.14
C THR A 56 -12.48 -14.88 -9.07
N GLY A 57 -11.89 -13.71 -8.76
CA GLY A 57 -10.78 -13.59 -7.82
C GLY A 57 -9.50 -14.34 -8.23
N ASP A 58 -9.43 -14.82 -9.48
CA ASP A 58 -8.30 -15.60 -9.99
C ASP A 58 -7.14 -14.67 -10.40
N ASN A 59 -5.97 -14.91 -9.80
CA ASN A 59 -4.78 -14.09 -10.03
C ASN A 59 -4.25 -14.17 -11.47
N SER A 60 -4.55 -15.24 -12.22
CA SER A 60 -4.16 -15.36 -13.64
C SER A 60 -4.78 -14.26 -14.51
N VAL A 61 -5.82 -13.60 -14.02
CA VAL A 61 -6.58 -12.57 -14.75
C VAL A 61 -5.97 -11.16 -14.57
N VAL A 62 -5.20 -10.94 -13.51
CA VAL A 62 -4.57 -9.63 -13.19
C VAL A 62 -3.70 -9.11 -14.35
N PRO A 63 -2.79 -9.90 -14.96
CA PRO A 63 -1.98 -9.42 -16.08
C PRO A 63 -2.83 -8.98 -17.28
N VAL A 64 -3.92 -9.71 -17.57
CA VAL A 64 -4.82 -9.41 -18.69
C VAL A 64 -5.55 -8.10 -18.49
N LEU A 65 -6.14 -7.90 -17.30
CA LEU A 65 -6.84 -6.67 -16.97
C LEU A 65 -5.88 -5.47 -16.93
N THR A 66 -4.65 -5.67 -16.45
CA THR A 66 -3.61 -4.63 -16.49
C THR A 66 -3.27 -4.26 -17.94
N ALA A 67 -3.03 -5.25 -18.80
CA ALA A 67 -2.74 -5.01 -20.22
C ALA A 67 -3.92 -4.32 -20.93
N LEU A 68 -5.16 -4.65 -20.57
CA LEU A 68 -6.36 -3.98 -21.10
C LEU A 68 -6.43 -2.51 -20.66
N ALA A 69 -6.17 -2.21 -19.39
CA ALA A 69 -6.15 -0.84 -18.87
C ALA A 69 -5.08 0.02 -19.56
N ASP A 70 -3.88 -0.56 -19.76
CA ASP A 70 -2.75 0.10 -20.43
C ASP A 70 -2.94 0.24 -21.96
N GLY A 71 -3.95 -0.42 -22.54
CA GLY A 71 -4.21 -0.42 -23.97
C GLY A 71 -3.21 -1.26 -24.78
N ASN A 72 -2.65 -2.29 -24.14
CA ASN A 72 -1.68 -3.23 -24.70
C ASN A 72 -2.33 -4.56 -25.12
N LEU A 73 -3.66 -4.67 -25.06
CA LEU A 73 -4.41 -5.85 -25.48
C LEU A 73 -4.89 -5.71 -26.93
N TYR A 74 -4.65 -6.73 -27.75
CA TYR A 74 -4.95 -6.75 -29.18
C TYR A 74 -5.69 -8.05 -29.55
N LEU A 75 -6.56 -7.98 -30.55
CA LEU A 75 -7.10 -9.12 -31.26
C LEU A 75 -6.26 -9.33 -32.52
N ASP A 76 -5.74 -10.54 -32.73
CA ASP A 76 -5.25 -10.95 -34.03
C ASP A 76 -6.42 -11.38 -34.92
N GLU A 77 -6.76 -10.58 -35.92
CA GLU A 77 -7.89 -10.83 -36.83
C GLU A 77 -7.68 -12.08 -37.70
N THR A 78 -6.42 -12.52 -37.87
CA THR A 78 -6.08 -13.72 -38.63
C THR A 78 -6.34 -15.00 -37.84
N SER A 79 -6.01 -15.04 -36.55
CA SER A 79 -6.19 -16.23 -35.69
C SER A 79 -7.41 -16.17 -34.76
N GLY A 80 -8.06 -15.01 -34.63
CA GLY A 80 -9.15 -14.77 -33.67
C GLY A 80 -8.68 -14.74 -32.21
N ARG A 81 -7.36 -14.66 -31.97
CA ARG A 81 -6.76 -14.78 -30.64
C ARG A 81 -6.49 -13.42 -30.02
N VAL A 82 -6.81 -13.29 -28.74
CA VAL A 82 -6.42 -12.12 -27.95
C VAL A 82 -4.99 -12.27 -27.45
N VAL A 83 -4.17 -11.25 -27.67
CA VAL A 83 -2.74 -11.22 -27.34
C VAL A 83 -2.37 -9.92 -26.63
N VAL A 84 -1.29 -9.96 -25.85
CA VAL A 84 -0.69 -8.77 -25.25
C VAL A 84 0.53 -8.37 -26.08
N GLN A 85 0.61 -7.11 -26.49
CA GLN A 85 1.77 -6.56 -27.19
C GLN A 85 2.43 -5.48 -26.35
N THR A 86 3.69 -5.70 -25.98
CA THR A 86 4.53 -4.73 -25.27
C THR A 86 5.80 -4.46 -26.08
N GLY A 87 5.85 -3.32 -26.76
CA GLY A 87 6.92 -3.04 -27.72
C GLY A 87 6.86 -4.02 -28.91
N SER A 88 7.93 -4.78 -29.13
CA SER A 88 8.01 -5.82 -30.17
C SER A 88 7.65 -7.22 -29.67
N ALA A 89 7.41 -7.41 -28.37
CA ALA A 89 7.08 -8.71 -27.80
C ALA A 89 5.57 -8.93 -27.85
N ILE A 90 5.16 -10.12 -28.31
CA ILE A 90 3.78 -10.61 -28.31
C ILE A 90 3.72 -11.80 -27.36
N THR A 91 2.80 -11.76 -26.40
CA THR A 91 2.67 -12.79 -25.36
C THR A 91 1.23 -13.21 -25.15
N ASP A 92 1.06 -14.42 -24.64
CA ASP A 92 -0.24 -14.92 -24.21
C ASP A 92 -0.74 -14.15 -22.98
N PRO A 93 -2.01 -13.70 -22.98
CA PRO A 93 -2.55 -12.91 -21.87
C PRO A 93 -2.57 -13.68 -20.54
N LEU A 94 -2.77 -15.00 -20.55
CA LEU A 94 -2.89 -15.81 -19.34
C LEU A 94 -1.55 -16.38 -18.87
N THR A 95 -0.75 -16.93 -19.78
CA THR A 95 0.50 -17.61 -19.42
C THR A 95 1.71 -16.68 -19.45
N GLY A 96 1.64 -15.56 -20.18
CA GLY A 96 2.78 -14.68 -20.42
C GLY A 96 3.84 -15.28 -21.35
N GLU A 97 3.58 -16.44 -21.95
CA GLU A 97 4.49 -17.08 -22.90
C GLU A 97 4.54 -16.31 -24.21
N ALA A 98 5.73 -16.22 -24.81
CA ALA A 98 5.90 -15.54 -26.09
C ALA A 98 5.17 -16.29 -27.21
N ILE A 99 4.45 -15.53 -28.04
CA ILE A 99 3.73 -16.05 -29.21
C ILE A 99 4.39 -15.48 -30.46
N ASP A 100 4.74 -16.37 -31.38
CA ASP A 100 5.04 -15.97 -32.76
C ASP A 100 3.75 -16.07 -33.59
N LEU A 101 3.22 -14.91 -33.99
CA LEU A 101 2.01 -14.84 -34.83
C LEU A 101 2.34 -14.90 -36.34
N GLY A 102 3.63 -14.96 -36.71
CA GLY A 102 4.07 -14.93 -38.10
C GLY A 102 3.93 -13.53 -38.76
N ALA A 103 4.36 -13.44 -40.02
CA ALA A 103 4.45 -12.18 -40.76
C ALA A 103 3.10 -11.63 -41.27
N GLU A 104 2.02 -12.42 -41.15
CA GLU A 104 0.67 -12.10 -41.67
C GLU A 104 -0.32 -11.76 -40.54
N ALA A 105 0.17 -11.53 -39.32
CA ALA A 105 -0.65 -11.15 -38.18
C ALA A 105 -1.28 -9.76 -38.39
N ASP A 106 -2.60 -9.65 -38.22
CA ASP A 106 -3.32 -8.39 -38.29
C ASP A 106 -3.84 -8.01 -36.89
N LEU A 107 -3.15 -7.08 -36.23
CA LEU A 107 -3.41 -6.74 -34.84
C LEU A 107 -4.33 -5.54 -34.72
N SER A 108 -5.55 -5.81 -34.26
CA SER A 108 -6.56 -4.82 -33.91
C SER A 108 -6.52 -4.51 -32.42
N ARG A 109 -6.27 -3.24 -32.06
CA ARG A 109 -6.23 -2.83 -30.65
C ARG A 109 -7.64 -2.85 -30.04
N ILE A 110 -7.78 -3.54 -28.91
CA ILE A 110 -8.99 -3.48 -28.07
C ILE A 110 -8.99 -2.14 -27.33
N ARG A 111 -9.92 -1.25 -27.69
CA ARG A 111 -9.95 0.13 -27.19
C ARG A 111 -10.77 0.24 -25.90
N VAL A 112 -10.21 0.94 -24.91
CA VAL A 112 -10.89 1.29 -23.65
C VAL A 112 -11.02 2.81 -23.51
N ASN A 113 -12.09 3.25 -22.83
CA ASN A 113 -12.29 4.66 -22.46
C ASN A 113 -11.82 4.93 -21.03
N ASN A 114 -11.82 6.19 -20.59
CA ASN A 114 -11.37 6.56 -19.24
C ASN A 114 -12.26 5.99 -18.12
N GLY A 115 -13.55 5.77 -18.39
CA GLY A 115 -14.48 5.14 -17.43
C GLY A 115 -14.07 3.69 -17.17
N LEU A 116 -13.96 2.89 -18.24
CA LEU A 116 -13.57 1.48 -18.16
C LEU A 116 -12.18 1.31 -17.55
N ARG A 117 -11.23 2.22 -17.81
CA ARG A 117 -9.92 2.20 -17.12
C ARG A 117 -10.05 2.37 -15.61
N ARG A 118 -10.92 3.28 -15.14
CA ARG A 118 -11.16 3.47 -13.71
C ARG A 118 -11.82 2.23 -13.12
N ASP A 119 -12.78 1.64 -13.81
CA ASP A 119 -13.48 0.44 -13.37
C ASP A 119 -12.53 -0.77 -13.28
N ILE A 120 -11.63 -0.96 -14.26
CA ILE A 120 -10.57 -1.97 -14.22
C ILE A 120 -9.63 -1.73 -13.03
N SER A 121 -9.19 -0.50 -12.80
CA SER A 121 -8.32 -0.16 -11.66
C SER A 121 -8.98 -0.47 -10.32
N ALA A 122 -10.27 -0.15 -10.15
CA ALA A 122 -11.03 -0.47 -8.95
C ALA A 122 -11.14 -1.99 -8.74
N ALA A 123 -11.45 -2.74 -9.81
CA ALA A 123 -11.53 -4.20 -9.79
C ALA A 123 -10.18 -4.86 -9.41
N LEU A 124 -9.08 -4.42 -10.04
CA LEU A 124 -7.72 -4.88 -9.72
C LEU A 124 -7.35 -4.60 -8.26
N ALA A 125 -7.69 -3.41 -7.75
CA ALA A 125 -7.41 -3.03 -6.38
C ALA A 125 -8.22 -3.89 -5.38
N GLY A 126 -9.49 -4.19 -5.68
CA GLY A 126 -10.31 -5.11 -4.89
C GLY A 126 -9.78 -6.54 -4.84
N MET A 127 -9.40 -7.11 -5.98
CA MET A 127 -8.77 -8.44 -6.02
C MET A 127 -7.45 -8.48 -5.24
N THR A 128 -6.71 -7.38 -5.21
CA THR A 128 -5.46 -7.27 -4.45
C THR A 128 -5.72 -7.21 -2.94
N LEU A 129 -6.80 -6.55 -2.51
CA LEU A 129 -7.21 -6.47 -1.09
C LEU A 129 -7.66 -7.81 -0.52
N MET A 130 -8.13 -8.75 -1.34
CA MET A 130 -8.63 -10.06 -0.87
C MET A 130 -7.59 -11.19 -0.95
N ARG A 131 -6.31 -10.89 -1.21
CA ARG A 131 -5.25 -11.92 -1.29
C ARG A 131 -4.92 -12.52 0.07
N ASP A 132 -4.55 -13.80 0.11
CA ASP A 132 -4.07 -14.47 1.34
C ASP A 132 -2.81 -13.84 1.94
N ASN A 133 -1.95 -13.22 1.13
CA ASN A 133 -0.68 -12.64 1.59
C ASN A 133 -0.88 -11.24 2.21
N PRO A 134 -0.58 -11.04 3.51
CA PRO A 134 -0.75 -9.74 4.18
C PRO A 134 0.05 -8.61 3.54
N ARG A 135 1.23 -8.89 2.96
CA ARG A 135 2.04 -7.84 2.31
C ARG A 135 1.35 -7.27 1.07
N THR A 136 0.69 -8.12 0.29
CA THR A 136 -0.02 -7.68 -0.92
C THR A 136 -1.25 -6.85 -0.55
N ARG A 137 -2.00 -7.26 0.47
CA ARG A 137 -3.13 -6.49 0.98
C ARG A 137 -2.69 -5.14 1.56
N LEU A 138 -1.54 -5.10 2.25
CA LEU A 138 -0.95 -3.86 2.75
C LEU A 138 -0.61 -2.89 1.60
N THR A 139 0.01 -3.38 0.52
CA THR A 139 0.30 -2.55 -0.67
C THR A 139 -0.98 -2.02 -1.31
N ALA A 140 -2.03 -2.84 -1.41
CA ALA A 140 -3.32 -2.38 -1.91
C ALA A 140 -3.92 -1.28 -1.03
N ALA A 141 -3.94 -1.46 0.29
CA ALA A 141 -4.43 -0.45 1.23
C ALA A 141 -3.66 0.88 1.11
N GLN A 142 -2.34 0.84 0.88
CA GLN A 142 -1.53 2.02 0.60
C GLN A 142 -1.90 2.69 -0.73
N GLY A 143 -2.26 1.92 -1.75
CA GLY A 143 -2.79 2.43 -3.02
C GLY A 143 -4.08 3.23 -2.83
N PHE A 144 -5.04 2.70 -2.08
CA PHE A 144 -6.28 3.43 -1.73
C PHE A 144 -6.01 4.69 -0.92
N LEU A 145 -5.01 4.68 -0.04
CA LEU A 145 -4.60 5.87 0.71
C LEU A 145 -4.00 6.94 -0.22
N ALA A 146 -3.20 6.53 -1.20
CA ALA A 146 -2.57 7.45 -2.16
C ALA A 146 -3.55 8.04 -3.17
N SER A 147 -4.63 7.32 -3.50
CA SER A 147 -5.69 7.77 -4.41
C SER A 147 -7.07 7.49 -3.82
N PRO A 148 -7.53 8.35 -2.89
CA PRO A 148 -8.84 8.20 -2.25
C PRO A 148 -9.97 8.37 -3.27
N ASP A 149 -10.89 7.41 -3.33
CA ASP A 149 -12.05 7.44 -4.20
C ASP A 149 -13.29 6.94 -3.43
N PRO A 150 -14.31 7.78 -3.21
CA PRO A 150 -15.53 7.40 -2.51
C PRO A 150 -16.25 6.18 -3.11
N ALA A 151 -16.09 5.93 -4.42
CA ALA A 151 -16.67 4.76 -5.08
C ALA A 151 -16.16 3.43 -4.51
N ASN A 152 -14.97 3.44 -3.90
CA ASN A 152 -14.33 2.25 -3.34
C ASN A 152 -14.63 2.02 -1.85
N LEU A 153 -15.41 2.91 -1.20
CA LEU A 153 -15.75 2.76 0.22
C LEU A 153 -16.44 1.41 0.55
N PRO A 154 -17.43 0.92 -0.23
CA PRO A 154 -18.07 -0.36 0.07
C PRO A 154 -17.09 -1.54 0.02
N LEU A 155 -16.17 -1.51 -0.94
CA LEU A 155 -15.12 -2.52 -1.09
C LEU A 155 -14.13 -2.48 0.09
N LEU A 156 -13.74 -1.28 0.54
CA LEU A 156 -12.90 -1.12 1.73
C LEU A 156 -13.61 -1.60 2.99
N ASP A 157 -14.90 -1.33 3.14
CA ASP A 157 -15.69 -1.78 4.29
C ASP A 157 -15.76 -3.31 4.36
N GLU A 158 -15.97 -3.98 3.22
CA GLU A 158 -15.96 -5.44 3.14
C GLU A 158 -14.57 -6.02 3.47
N ALA A 159 -13.51 -5.44 2.90
CA ALA A 159 -12.14 -5.88 3.17
C ALA A 159 -11.74 -5.69 4.64
N ILE A 160 -12.13 -4.56 5.26
CA ILE A 160 -11.90 -4.28 6.69
C ILE A 160 -12.62 -5.32 7.56
N ALA A 161 -13.85 -5.70 7.22
CA ALA A 161 -14.63 -6.67 7.99
C ALA A 161 -14.03 -8.08 7.93
N ALA A 162 -13.39 -8.43 6.81
CA ALA A 162 -12.74 -9.74 6.61
C ALA A 162 -11.28 -9.80 7.09
N GLU A 163 -10.63 -8.66 7.37
CA GLU A 163 -9.21 -8.60 7.66
C GLU A 163 -8.86 -9.09 9.07
N THR A 164 -7.80 -9.89 9.16
CA THR A 164 -7.31 -10.45 10.43
C THR A 164 -5.95 -9.90 10.84
N ASP A 165 -5.13 -9.44 9.88
CA ASP A 165 -3.82 -8.87 10.17
C ASP A 165 -3.97 -7.43 10.69
N ALA A 166 -3.50 -7.18 11.92
CA ALA A 166 -3.66 -5.88 12.58
C ALA A 166 -2.99 -4.72 11.81
N THR A 167 -1.89 -4.98 11.11
CA THR A 167 -1.17 -3.94 10.35
C THR A 167 -1.94 -3.58 9.09
N VAL A 168 -2.43 -4.59 8.37
CA VAL A 168 -3.24 -4.40 7.17
C VAL A 168 -4.57 -3.73 7.52
N LEU A 169 -5.22 -4.17 8.60
CA LEU A 169 -6.48 -3.60 9.09
C LEU A 169 -6.33 -2.10 9.39
N SER A 170 -5.27 -1.73 10.13
CA SER A 170 -4.97 -0.32 10.42
C SER A 170 -4.75 0.50 9.15
N ALA A 171 -4.04 -0.05 8.15
CA ALA A 171 -3.83 0.62 6.87
C ALA A 171 -5.14 0.81 6.08
N MET A 172 -6.01 -0.20 6.02
CA MET A 172 -7.31 -0.12 5.35
C MET A 172 -8.25 0.88 6.05
N GLN A 173 -8.31 0.86 7.39
CA GLN A 173 -9.07 1.83 8.17
C GLN A 173 -8.58 3.26 7.95
N THR A 174 -7.26 3.45 7.82
CA THR A 174 -6.68 4.75 7.48
C THR A 174 -7.08 5.19 6.09
N ALA A 175 -6.96 4.32 5.08
CA ALA A 175 -7.36 4.62 3.71
C ALA A 175 -8.85 5.01 3.62
N ARG A 176 -9.70 4.28 4.35
CA ARG A 176 -11.12 4.59 4.48
C ARG A 176 -11.33 5.97 5.10
N ALA A 177 -10.68 6.27 6.21
CA ALA A 177 -10.81 7.55 6.90
C ALA A 177 -10.38 8.73 6.02
N VAL A 178 -9.28 8.59 5.28
CA VAL A 178 -8.84 9.62 4.31
C VAL A 178 -9.86 9.81 3.19
N THR A 179 -10.46 8.71 2.71
CA THR A 179 -11.50 8.74 1.66
C THR A 179 -12.77 9.42 2.17
N VAL A 180 -13.23 9.10 3.37
CA VAL A 180 -14.38 9.75 4.03
C VAL A 180 -14.11 11.24 4.22
N LEU A 181 -12.92 11.61 4.71
CA LEU A 181 -12.56 13.01 4.94
C LEU A 181 -12.58 13.84 3.65
N SER A 182 -12.19 13.24 2.53
CA SER A 182 -12.11 13.89 1.21
C SER A 182 -13.41 13.81 0.41
N SER A 183 -14.37 12.98 0.82
CA SER A 183 -15.64 12.78 0.10
C SER A 183 -16.56 13.99 0.23
N GLU A 184 -17.23 14.39 -0.86
CA GLU A 184 -18.24 15.46 -0.84
C GLU A 184 -19.53 15.02 -0.16
N ASP A 185 -19.92 13.75 -0.32
CA ASP A 185 -21.18 13.18 0.17
C ASP A 185 -21.13 12.78 1.66
N ALA A 186 -19.94 12.75 2.26
CA ALA A 186 -19.79 12.37 3.67
C ALA A 186 -20.33 13.46 4.61
N SER A 187 -21.05 13.03 5.64
CA SER A 187 -21.59 13.95 6.65
C SER A 187 -20.47 14.63 7.45
N ILE A 188 -20.77 15.80 8.04
CA ILE A 188 -19.82 16.50 8.93
C ILE A 188 -19.42 15.63 10.13
N GLU A 189 -20.34 14.80 10.62
CA GLU A 189 -20.09 13.85 11.70
C GLU A 189 -19.08 12.77 11.28
N ASP A 190 -19.27 12.17 10.11
CA ASP A 190 -18.35 11.14 9.57
C ASP A 190 -16.96 11.71 9.30
N LYS A 191 -16.89 12.93 8.76
CA LYS A 191 -15.61 13.63 8.53
C LYS A 191 -14.88 13.88 9.85
N ASN A 192 -15.57 14.33 10.88
CA ASN A 192 -14.99 14.53 12.21
C ASN A 192 -14.54 13.20 12.85
N ALA A 193 -15.31 12.13 12.66
CA ALA A 193 -14.96 10.79 13.16
C ALA A 193 -13.76 10.17 12.41
N ALA A 194 -13.51 10.56 11.16
CA ALA A 194 -12.37 10.09 10.38
C ALA A 194 -11.02 10.68 10.84
N VAL A 195 -11.01 11.93 11.34
CA VAL A 195 -9.78 12.61 11.80
C VAL A 195 -8.97 11.78 12.83
N PRO A 196 -9.55 11.29 13.95
CA PRO A 196 -8.80 10.50 14.91
C PRO A 196 -8.27 9.18 14.33
N GLN A 197 -8.96 8.57 13.36
CA GLN A 197 -8.48 7.36 12.68
C GLN A 197 -7.21 7.64 11.86
N ILE A 198 -7.13 8.79 11.21
CA ILE A 198 -5.93 9.24 10.47
C ILE A 198 -4.77 9.52 11.44
N VAL A 199 -5.07 10.11 12.60
CA VAL A 199 -4.06 10.37 13.65
C VAL A 199 -3.44 9.07 14.14
N SER A 200 -4.24 8.04 14.41
CA SER A 200 -3.74 6.76 14.91
C SER A 200 -3.09 5.89 13.83
N GLY A 201 -3.58 5.97 12.59
CA GLY A 201 -3.26 4.98 11.55
C GLY A 201 -2.21 5.43 10.51
N ALA A 202 -2.11 6.73 10.18
CA ALA A 202 -1.18 7.20 9.15
C ALA A 202 0.27 7.47 9.67
N GLY A 203 0.49 7.36 10.98
CA GLY A 203 1.81 7.48 11.60
C GLY A 203 2.53 8.79 11.27
N ARG A 204 3.66 8.71 10.55
CA ARG A 204 4.45 9.91 10.19
C ARG A 204 3.73 10.80 9.18
N GLY A 205 2.90 10.22 8.31
CA GLY A 205 2.18 10.91 7.24
C GLY A 205 0.93 11.65 7.70
N SER A 206 0.46 11.45 8.94
CA SER A 206 -0.80 12.03 9.43
C SER A 206 -0.86 13.55 9.26
N ILE A 207 0.22 14.28 9.59
CA ILE A 207 0.25 15.74 9.43
C ILE A 207 0.09 16.13 7.96
N THR A 208 0.81 15.49 7.05
CA THR A 208 0.74 15.81 5.61
C THR A 208 -0.67 15.59 5.06
N ILE A 209 -1.32 14.48 5.44
CA ILE A 209 -2.67 14.13 5.03
C ILE A 209 -3.68 15.15 5.59
N LEU A 210 -3.62 15.45 6.89
CA LEU A 210 -4.54 16.38 7.55
C LEU A 210 -4.36 17.81 7.03
N THR A 211 -3.13 18.26 6.78
CA THR A 211 -2.86 19.57 6.19
C THR A 211 -3.40 19.67 4.76
N SER A 212 -3.29 18.60 3.97
CA SER A 212 -3.88 18.53 2.63
C SER A 212 -5.41 18.63 2.69
N ALA A 213 -6.05 17.87 3.58
CA ALA A 213 -7.49 17.89 3.77
C ALA A 213 -8.01 19.24 4.29
N LEU A 214 -7.22 19.97 5.08
CA LEU A 214 -7.60 21.27 5.63
C LEU A 214 -7.93 22.31 4.53
N ALA A 215 -7.29 22.19 3.36
CA ALA A 215 -7.46 23.14 2.26
C ALA A 215 -8.87 23.09 1.64
N SER A 216 -9.52 21.93 1.63
CA SER A 216 -10.84 21.69 1.03
C SER A 216 -11.92 21.31 2.03
N ALA A 217 -11.60 21.18 3.33
CA ALA A 217 -12.55 20.82 4.37
C ALA A 217 -13.64 21.90 4.59
N PRO A 218 -14.88 21.51 4.94
CA PRO A 218 -15.91 22.43 5.43
C PRO A 218 -15.47 23.18 6.69
N ASP A 219 -15.99 24.39 6.91
CA ASP A 219 -15.61 25.26 8.04
C ASP A 219 -15.88 24.60 9.40
N GLU A 220 -16.86 23.70 9.48
CA GLU A 220 -17.21 22.95 10.68
C GLU A 220 -16.21 21.84 11.02
N VAL A 221 -15.47 21.32 10.03
CA VAL A 221 -14.49 20.22 10.19
C VAL A 221 -13.08 20.77 10.41
N LYS A 222 -12.79 21.99 9.92
CA LYS A 222 -11.47 22.64 10.05
C LYS A 222 -10.95 22.69 11.50
N PRO A 223 -11.74 23.04 12.54
CA PRO A 223 -11.26 23.08 13.92
C PRO A 223 -10.76 21.71 14.40
N THR A 224 -11.46 20.63 14.03
CA THR A 224 -11.08 19.26 14.39
C THR A 224 -9.76 18.86 13.75
N ILE A 225 -9.58 19.16 12.46
CA ILE A 225 -8.32 18.91 11.74
C ILE A 225 -7.17 19.72 12.35
N GLN A 226 -7.38 21.01 12.63
CA GLN A 226 -6.36 21.88 13.23
C GLN A 226 -5.95 21.39 14.62
N ALA A 227 -6.90 21.02 15.47
CA ALA A 227 -6.61 20.47 16.79
C ALA A 227 -5.77 19.18 16.70
N ALA A 228 -6.10 18.31 15.74
CA ALA A 228 -5.34 17.08 15.49
C ALA A 228 -3.90 17.37 15.03
N ILE A 229 -3.70 18.32 14.10
CA ILE A 229 -2.36 18.74 13.66
C ILE A 229 -1.56 19.31 14.83
N SER A 230 -2.13 20.25 15.60
CA SER A 230 -1.45 20.84 16.75
C SER A 230 -1.08 19.81 17.81
N GLY A 231 -1.95 18.83 18.08
CA GLY A 231 -1.64 17.73 19.00
C GLY A 231 -0.46 16.86 18.53
N LEU A 232 -0.41 16.54 17.23
CA LEU A 232 0.70 15.80 16.63
C LEU A 232 2.03 16.57 16.71
N GLU A 233 2.01 17.87 16.43
CA GLU A 233 3.19 18.74 16.52
C GLU A 233 3.70 18.88 17.94
N GLN A 234 2.81 19.10 18.92
CA GLN A 234 3.17 19.17 20.33
C GLN A 234 3.81 17.87 20.82
N GLY A 235 3.23 16.71 20.48
CA GLY A 235 3.81 15.42 20.81
C GLY A 235 5.22 15.26 20.22
N ARG A 236 5.41 15.61 18.95
CA ARG A 236 6.73 15.57 18.29
C ARG A 236 7.73 16.54 18.94
N ALA A 237 7.30 17.75 19.31
CA ALA A 237 8.14 18.73 19.98
C ALA A 237 8.62 18.25 21.36
N VAL A 238 7.74 17.60 22.13
CA VAL A 238 8.09 17.01 23.43
C VAL A 238 9.13 15.91 23.26
N TRP A 239 8.94 14.99 22.30
CA TRP A 239 9.92 13.94 22.02
C TRP A 239 11.25 14.50 21.53
N ALA A 240 11.23 15.53 20.68
CA ALA A 240 12.44 16.21 20.21
C ALA A 240 13.18 16.89 21.37
N ALA A 241 12.47 17.54 22.29
CA ALA A 241 13.08 18.15 23.48
C ALA A 241 13.76 17.10 24.37
N LEU A 242 13.09 15.97 24.64
CA LEU A 242 13.65 14.85 25.41
C LEU A 242 14.89 14.27 24.74
N GLN A 243 14.84 14.07 23.42
CA GLN A 243 15.98 13.59 22.64
C GLN A 243 17.16 14.56 22.70
N ASN A 244 16.90 15.87 22.60
CA ASN A 244 17.94 16.90 22.70
C ASN A 244 18.58 16.92 24.09
N VAL A 245 17.78 16.77 25.16
CA VAL A 245 18.32 16.64 26.52
C VAL A 245 19.21 15.41 26.63
N TRP A 246 18.78 14.26 26.10
CA TRP A 246 19.58 13.04 26.10
C TRP A 246 20.91 13.22 25.35
N PHE A 247 20.89 13.83 24.17
CA PHE A 247 22.10 14.16 23.42
C PHE A 247 23.00 15.15 24.16
N GLY A 248 22.42 16.16 24.82
CA GLY A 248 23.18 17.09 25.66
C GLY A 248 23.90 16.38 26.81
N VAL A 249 23.21 15.47 27.51
CA VAL A 249 23.81 14.65 28.58
C VAL A 249 24.90 13.72 28.02
N SER A 250 24.65 13.06 26.89
CA SER A 250 25.62 12.16 26.27
C SER A 250 26.88 12.89 25.78
N LEU A 251 26.73 14.03 25.13
CA LEU A 251 27.86 14.83 24.64
C LEU A 251 28.61 15.45 25.82
N GLY A 252 27.88 15.96 26.81
CA GLY A 252 28.44 16.52 28.04
C GLY A 252 29.25 15.51 28.83
N SER A 253 28.80 14.25 28.93
CA SER A 253 29.54 13.20 29.65
C SER A 253 30.84 12.82 28.96
N VAL A 254 30.86 12.77 27.62
CA VAL A 254 32.08 12.54 26.84
C VAL A 254 33.08 13.68 27.05
N LEU A 255 32.62 14.93 26.96
CA LEU A 255 33.46 16.10 27.21
C LEU A 255 34.00 16.12 28.65
N LEU A 256 33.16 15.77 29.62
CA LEU A 256 33.56 15.65 31.02
C LEU A 256 34.64 14.56 31.21
N LEU A 257 34.44 13.38 30.62
CA LEU A 257 35.41 12.28 30.69
C LEU A 257 36.74 12.68 30.05
N ALA A 258 36.71 13.34 28.88
CA ALA A 258 37.89 13.85 28.20
C ALA A 258 38.62 14.90 29.05
N ALA A 259 37.87 15.85 29.64
CA ALA A 259 38.42 16.88 30.52
C ALA A 259 39.05 16.29 31.78
N ILE A 260 38.42 15.30 32.41
CA ILE A 260 38.98 14.58 33.57
C ILE A 260 40.26 13.84 33.16
N GLY A 261 40.27 13.13 32.03
CA GLY A 261 41.45 12.43 31.53
C GLY A 261 42.63 13.38 31.31
N LEU A 262 42.38 14.53 30.69
CA LEU A 262 43.36 15.59 30.46
C LEU A 262 43.85 16.22 31.77
N ALA A 263 42.94 16.45 32.73
CA ALA A 263 43.28 17.00 34.03
C ALA A 263 44.19 16.06 34.84
N ILE A 264 43.95 14.75 34.76
CA ILE A 264 44.80 13.74 35.42
C ILE A 264 46.18 13.70 34.77
N THR A 265 46.28 13.68 33.45
CA THR A 265 47.59 13.59 32.75
C THR A 265 48.45 14.83 33.00
N PHE A 266 47.90 16.04 32.90
CA PHE A 266 48.64 17.27 33.22
C PHE A 266 48.92 17.44 34.71
N GLY A 267 47.98 17.04 35.57
CA GLY A 267 48.15 17.08 37.02
C GLY A 267 49.31 16.20 37.51
N VAL A 268 49.46 14.98 36.97
CA VAL A 268 50.55 14.07 37.34
C VAL A 268 51.91 14.55 36.82
N MET A 269 51.95 15.21 35.66
CA MET A 269 53.20 15.78 35.12
C MET A 269 53.66 17.05 35.86
N GLY A 270 52.88 17.59 36.79
CA GLY A 270 53.20 18.82 37.51
C GLY A 270 53.24 20.08 36.62
N VAL A 271 52.72 19.99 35.39
CA VAL A 271 52.62 21.11 34.46
C VAL A 271 51.32 21.85 34.77
N ILE A 272 51.43 23.13 35.13
CA ILE A 272 50.27 24.01 35.29
C ILE A 272 49.52 24.01 33.95
N ASN A 273 48.22 23.73 33.95
CA ASN A 273 47.38 23.78 32.77
C ASN A 273 47.28 25.23 32.25
N MET A 274 48.31 25.69 31.55
CA MET A 274 48.44 27.02 30.94
C MET A 274 47.54 27.20 29.71
N ALA A 275 46.84 26.14 29.27
CA ALA A 275 46.06 26.17 28.05
C ALA A 275 44.65 26.78 28.20
N HIS A 276 44.17 27.06 29.41
CA HIS A 276 42.73 27.28 29.57
C HIS A 276 42.26 28.75 29.50
N GLY A 277 43.08 29.72 29.92
CA GLY A 277 42.70 31.14 29.90
C GLY A 277 43.51 31.96 28.92
N GLU A 278 44.83 31.99 29.12
CA GLU A 278 45.72 32.93 28.45
C GLU A 278 45.93 32.58 26.97
N MET A 279 46.11 31.29 26.63
CA MET A 279 46.24 30.85 25.23
C MET A 279 44.94 31.00 24.43
N VAL A 280 43.78 30.78 25.06
CA VAL A 280 42.46 31.01 24.42
C VAL A 280 42.25 32.50 24.18
N MET A 281 42.62 33.34 25.15
CA MET A 281 42.52 34.80 25.02
C MET A 281 43.43 35.34 23.91
N LEU A 282 44.66 34.83 23.81
CA LEU A 282 45.60 35.17 22.73
C LEU A 282 45.06 34.72 21.37
N GLY A 283 44.50 33.51 21.26
CA GLY A 283 43.85 33.04 20.03
C GLY A 283 42.68 33.93 19.61
N ALA A 284 41.79 34.27 20.55
CA ALA A 284 40.65 35.15 20.28
C ALA A 284 41.07 36.57 19.84
N TYR A 285 42.05 37.18 20.51
CA TYR A 285 42.59 38.49 20.12
C TYR A 285 43.27 38.46 18.76
N THR A 286 44.03 37.40 18.46
CA THR A 286 44.68 37.24 17.16
C THR A 286 43.63 37.18 16.04
N THR A 287 42.56 36.41 16.24
CA THR A 287 41.48 36.25 15.25
C THR A 287 40.73 37.57 15.02
N PHE A 288 40.42 38.30 16.10
CA PHE A 288 39.80 39.62 16.03
C PHE A 288 40.67 40.64 15.28
N LEU A 289 41.97 40.70 15.58
CA LEU A 289 42.90 41.61 14.91
C LEU A 289 43.06 41.30 13.43
N THR A 290 43.15 40.02 13.06
CA THR A 290 43.19 39.62 11.63
C THR A 290 41.92 40.04 10.89
N GLN A 291 40.76 40.03 11.55
CA GLN A 291 39.50 40.44 10.96
C GLN A 291 39.35 41.96 10.80
N LEU A 292 40.20 42.75 11.46
CA LEU A 292 40.25 44.21 11.27
C LEU A 292 41.17 44.63 10.10
N VAL A 293 42.03 43.73 9.64
CA VAL A 293 43.02 43.99 8.57
C VAL A 293 42.53 43.51 7.20
N ILE A 294 41.50 42.67 7.17
CA ILE A 294 40.79 42.21 5.97
C ILE A 294 39.46 42.97 5.88
#